data_AF-A0A220K8J9-F1
#
_entry.id   AF-A0A220K8J9-F1
#
_cell.length_a   1.000
_cell.length_b   1.000
_cell.length_c   1.000
_cell.angle_alpha   90.00
_cell.angle_beta   90.00
_cell.angle_gamma   90.00
#
_symmetry.space_group_name_H-M   'P 1'
#
loop_
_entity.id
_entity.type
_entity.pdbx_description
1 polymer ?
#
loop_
_entity_poly.entity_id
_entity_poly.type
_entity_poly.pdbx_seq_one_letter_code
_entity_poly.pdbx_strand_id
1 'polypeptide(L)'
;MGDSKKIKIGIIGGSGFDEPGLFENPVERVVSTPFGNPSDVLLEGVIKGVPCVILARHGRKHQFQPSDVNYRANIWALKEVGCTHVLATTATGSLHEDYQPGSLVIVDDFIDRTWGRKCTFYDRTEGGPKGVCHLPMSPAFCEVARSALSTAARARNYLCHYKGTVVTIQGPRFSSRAESLMHRQWGGHLVNMTTVPEVVLAKEAGLSYAAVALVTDYDCWRDNEKSVCVSDVLEAFAKNVKKAADVIVDAIQILAASTEHPYLAAHKELVTSAIMLKE
;
A
#
# COMPACT_ATOMS: atom_id res chain seq x y z
N MET A 1 -7.04 9.84 -33.43
CA MET A 1 -6.58 10.39 -32.13
C MET A 1 -6.65 9.25 -31.14
N GLY A 2 -5.51 8.63 -30.84
CA GLY A 2 -5.44 7.45 -29.99
C GLY A 2 -5.78 7.82 -28.55
N ASP A 3 -6.65 7.04 -27.94
CA ASP A 3 -7.04 7.11 -26.53
C ASP A 3 -5.77 6.97 -25.67
N SER A 4 -5.16 8.09 -25.26
CA SER A 4 -4.10 8.05 -24.25
C SER A 4 -4.78 7.49 -23.01
N LYS A 5 -4.43 6.25 -22.60
CA LYS A 5 -5.09 5.58 -21.48
C LYS A 5 -5.00 6.46 -20.24
N LYS A 6 -6.09 7.15 -19.93
CA LYS A 6 -6.21 8.06 -18.79
C LYS A 6 -5.95 7.24 -17.53
N ILE A 7 -5.03 7.70 -16.68
CA ILE A 7 -4.74 6.99 -15.44
C ILE A 7 -5.96 7.04 -14.50
N LYS A 8 -6.14 5.94 -13.77
CA LYS A 8 -7.08 5.82 -12.65
C LYS A 8 -6.31 5.31 -11.45
N ILE A 9 -6.48 5.95 -10.29
CA ILE A 9 -5.64 5.71 -9.12
C ILE A 9 -6.47 5.06 -8.01
N GLY A 10 -6.09 3.84 -7.63
CA GLY A 10 -6.57 3.19 -6.42
C GLY A 10 -5.84 3.75 -5.20
N ILE A 11 -6.57 3.92 -4.10
CA ILE A 11 -6.04 4.37 -2.81
C ILE A 11 -6.42 3.32 -1.77
N ILE A 12 -5.42 2.71 -1.13
CA ILE A 12 -5.66 1.77 -0.03
C ILE A 12 -5.27 2.42 1.29
N GLY A 13 -6.29 2.82 2.02
CA GLY A 13 -6.18 3.63 3.23
C GLY A 13 -7.47 4.44 3.37
N GLY A 14 -8.23 4.21 4.44
CA GLY A 14 -9.55 4.84 4.60
C GLY A 14 -9.48 6.20 5.29
N SER A 15 -8.75 6.29 6.39
CA SER A 15 -8.71 7.49 7.22
C SER A 15 -7.85 8.60 6.60
N GLY A 16 -8.32 9.84 6.73
CA GLY A 16 -7.60 11.04 6.28
C GLY A 16 -8.03 11.57 4.92
N PHE A 17 -8.95 10.89 4.24
CA PHE A 17 -9.59 11.37 3.00
C PHE A 17 -11.00 11.92 3.25
N ASP A 18 -11.37 12.12 4.51
CA ASP A 18 -12.70 12.52 4.96
C ASP A 18 -12.94 14.04 4.83
N GLU A 19 -11.98 14.79 4.27
CA GLU A 19 -12.09 16.24 4.11
C GLU A 19 -13.19 16.59 3.10
N PRO A 20 -14.18 17.42 3.48
CA PRO A 20 -15.25 17.84 2.57
C PRO A 20 -14.70 18.46 1.29
N GLY A 21 -15.13 17.94 0.14
CA GLY A 21 -14.74 18.45 -1.18
C GLY A 21 -13.40 17.93 -1.71
N LEU A 22 -12.63 17.16 -0.93
CA LEU A 22 -11.39 16.53 -1.43
C LEU A 22 -11.70 15.42 -2.44
N PHE A 23 -12.72 14.62 -2.14
CA PHE A 23 -13.17 13.51 -2.96
C PHE A 23 -14.53 13.83 -3.57
N GLU A 24 -14.51 14.20 -4.84
CA GLU A 24 -15.67 14.71 -5.57
C GLU A 24 -16.50 13.57 -6.16
N ASN A 25 -17.82 13.71 -6.09
CA ASN A 25 -18.83 12.78 -6.63
C ASN A 25 -18.62 11.31 -6.19
N PRO A 26 -18.52 11.01 -4.88
CA PRO A 26 -18.37 9.65 -4.40
C PRO A 26 -19.55 8.77 -4.80
N VAL A 27 -19.25 7.62 -5.40
CA VAL A 27 -20.21 6.56 -5.70
C VAL A 27 -19.70 5.25 -5.10
N GLU A 28 -20.52 4.64 -4.25
CA GLU A 28 -20.23 3.29 -3.76
C GLU A 28 -20.46 2.26 -4.86
N ARG A 29 -19.47 1.41 -5.08
CA ARG A 29 -19.51 0.31 -6.04
C ARG A 29 -19.22 -1.01 -5.33
N VAL A 30 -20.22 -1.88 -5.31
CA VAL A 30 -20.07 -3.26 -4.84
C VAL A 30 -19.40 -4.08 -5.95
N VAL A 31 -18.32 -4.78 -5.60
CA VAL A 31 -17.57 -5.65 -6.51
C VAL A 31 -17.36 -7.00 -5.85
N SER A 32 -17.58 -8.08 -6.61
CA SER A 32 -17.19 -9.43 -6.23
C SER A 32 -16.07 -9.88 -7.16
N THR A 33 -15.06 -10.56 -6.61
CA THR A 33 -13.90 -11.04 -7.37
C THR A 33 -13.84 -12.56 -7.34
N PRO A 34 -13.07 -13.20 -8.25
CA PRO A 34 -12.77 -14.63 -8.15
C PRO A 34 -12.18 -15.04 -6.80
N PHE A 35 -11.55 -14.10 -6.08
CA PHE A 35 -10.90 -14.32 -4.80
C PHE A 35 -11.78 -14.00 -3.59
N GLY A 36 -13.09 -13.82 -3.80
CA GLY A 36 -14.06 -13.41 -2.79
C GLY A 36 -14.32 -11.91 -2.77
N ASN A 37 -14.91 -11.44 -1.67
CA ASN A 37 -15.26 -10.03 -1.51
C ASN A 37 -14.05 -9.20 -1.03
N PRO A 38 -13.88 -7.96 -1.53
CA PRO A 38 -12.97 -6.99 -0.94
C PRO A 38 -13.38 -6.64 0.50
N SER A 39 -12.50 -5.96 1.22
CA SER A 39 -12.72 -5.54 2.62
C SER A 39 -13.93 -4.61 2.80
N ASP A 40 -14.32 -3.86 1.77
CA ASP A 40 -15.50 -3.01 1.76
C ASP A 40 -15.91 -2.75 0.29
N VAL A 41 -16.97 -1.97 0.10
CA VAL A 41 -17.29 -1.41 -1.23
C VAL A 41 -16.13 -0.51 -1.70
N LEU A 42 -15.98 -0.40 -3.02
CA LEU A 42 -15.09 0.57 -3.61
C LEU A 42 -15.80 1.93 -3.64
N LEU A 43 -15.13 2.99 -3.20
CA LEU A 43 -15.64 4.34 -3.34
C LEU A 43 -15.00 5.00 -4.55
N GLU A 44 -15.72 5.07 -5.68
CA GLU A 44 -15.26 5.71 -6.91
C GLU A 44 -15.56 7.20 -6.89
N GLY A 45 -14.67 8.02 -7.44
CA GLY A 45 -14.84 9.47 -7.47
C GLY A 45 -13.67 10.16 -8.15
N VAL A 46 -13.50 11.44 -7.87
CA VAL A 46 -12.48 12.29 -8.51
C VAL A 46 -11.72 13.08 -7.45
N ILE A 47 -10.39 13.14 -7.58
CA ILE A 47 -9.53 14.04 -6.80
C ILE A 47 -8.84 14.98 -7.77
N LYS A 48 -9.13 16.28 -7.68
CA LYS A 48 -8.52 17.33 -8.52
C LYS A 48 -8.50 16.95 -10.03
N GLY A 49 -9.63 16.47 -10.55
CA GLY A 49 -9.80 16.07 -11.95
C GLY A 49 -9.28 14.66 -12.33
N VAL A 50 -8.68 13.92 -11.40
CA VAL A 50 -8.14 12.56 -11.63
C VAL A 50 -9.12 11.49 -11.11
N PRO A 51 -9.54 10.52 -11.94
CA PRO A 51 -10.37 9.40 -11.49
C PRO A 51 -9.66 8.58 -10.40
N CYS A 52 -10.32 8.42 -9.26
CA CYS A 52 -9.77 7.73 -8.09
C CYS A 52 -10.75 6.70 -7.53
N VAL A 53 -10.22 5.70 -6.83
CA VAL A 53 -10.99 4.67 -6.14
C VAL A 53 -10.40 4.46 -4.75
N ILE A 54 -11.19 4.69 -3.70
CA ILE A 54 -10.75 4.47 -2.32
C ILE A 54 -11.27 3.12 -1.84
N LEU A 55 -10.41 2.36 -1.16
CA LEU A 55 -10.75 1.12 -0.48
C LEU A 55 -10.17 1.10 0.94
N ALA A 56 -11.04 0.90 1.93
CA ALA A 56 -10.63 0.74 3.32
C ALA A 56 -10.06 -0.67 3.56
N ARG A 57 -8.74 -0.78 3.76
CA ARG A 57 -8.03 -2.06 3.95
C ARG A 57 -8.67 -2.97 5.01
N HIS A 58 -9.07 -2.39 6.14
CA HIS A 58 -9.64 -3.10 7.29
C HIS A 58 -11.18 -3.09 7.31
N GLY A 59 -11.81 -2.63 6.22
CA GLY A 59 -13.22 -2.25 6.19
C GLY A 59 -13.48 -0.92 6.92
N ARG A 60 -14.60 -0.26 6.62
CA ARG A 60 -14.92 1.07 7.19
C ARG A 60 -15.13 1.08 8.70
N LYS A 61 -15.38 -0.09 9.32
CA LYS A 61 -15.51 -0.25 10.77
C LYS A 61 -14.25 -0.81 11.41
N HIS A 62 -13.14 -0.92 10.65
CA HIS A 62 -11.90 -1.55 11.09
C HIS A 62 -12.10 -2.98 11.60
N GLN A 63 -13.05 -3.71 11.01
CA GLN A 63 -13.49 -5.03 11.49
C GLN A 63 -12.55 -6.18 11.10
N PHE A 64 -11.65 -5.97 10.14
CA PHE A 64 -10.70 -7.00 9.70
C PHE A 64 -9.31 -6.73 10.28
N GLN A 65 -8.81 -7.65 11.10
CA GLN A 65 -7.40 -7.66 11.50
C GLN A 65 -6.49 -7.94 10.28
N PRO A 66 -5.19 -7.58 10.32
CA PRO A 66 -4.30 -7.67 9.16
C PRO A 66 -4.19 -9.06 8.50
N SER A 67 -4.32 -10.15 9.27
CA SER A 67 -4.31 -11.52 8.74
C SER A 67 -5.59 -11.92 8.00
N ASP A 68 -6.70 -11.24 8.28
CA ASP A 68 -8.04 -11.58 7.78
C ASP A 68 -8.41 -10.72 6.56
N VAL A 69 -7.60 -9.70 6.25
CA VAL A 69 -7.76 -8.86 5.07
C VAL A 69 -7.64 -9.73 3.81
N ASN A 70 -8.64 -9.65 2.94
CA ASN A 70 -8.61 -10.31 1.65
C ASN A 70 -7.81 -9.50 0.62
N TYR A 71 -6.48 -9.50 0.74
CA TYR A 71 -5.59 -8.73 -0.12
C TYR A 71 -5.78 -9.03 -1.62
N ARG A 72 -6.07 -10.29 -1.97
CA ARG A 72 -6.33 -10.68 -3.36
C ARG A 72 -7.58 -9.99 -3.91
N ALA A 73 -8.70 -10.07 -3.18
CA ALA A 73 -9.92 -9.42 -3.61
C ALA A 73 -9.76 -7.89 -3.67
N ASN A 74 -9.05 -7.28 -2.71
CA ASN A 74 -8.78 -5.85 -2.70
C ASN A 74 -8.04 -5.40 -3.97
N ILE A 75 -6.90 -6.02 -4.26
CA ILE A 75 -6.09 -5.67 -5.43
C ILE A 75 -6.81 -6.02 -6.73
N TRP A 76 -7.47 -7.17 -6.80
CA TRP A 76 -8.19 -7.59 -7.99
C TRP A 76 -9.36 -6.66 -8.32
N ALA A 77 -10.13 -6.24 -7.30
CA ALA A 77 -11.23 -5.32 -7.50
C ALA A 77 -10.74 -3.96 -8.03
N LEU A 78 -9.64 -3.43 -7.49
CA LEU A 78 -9.01 -2.21 -8.02
C LEU A 78 -8.56 -2.37 -9.47
N LYS A 79 -7.97 -3.52 -9.82
CA LYS A 79 -7.60 -3.86 -11.21
C LYS A 79 -8.83 -3.91 -12.12
N GLU A 80 -9.90 -4.59 -11.71
CA GLU A 80 -11.14 -4.76 -12.49
C GLU A 80 -11.83 -3.43 -12.79
N VAL A 81 -11.85 -2.50 -11.83
CA VAL A 81 -12.42 -1.17 -12.05
C VAL A 81 -11.50 -0.24 -12.85
N GLY A 82 -10.39 -0.77 -13.38
CA GLY A 82 -9.49 -0.08 -14.30
C GLY A 82 -8.43 0.77 -13.63
N CYS A 83 -8.13 0.57 -12.34
CA CYS A 83 -6.99 1.25 -11.73
C CYS A 83 -5.70 0.86 -12.45
N THR A 84 -4.82 1.84 -12.59
CA THR A 84 -3.48 1.73 -13.19
C THR A 84 -2.40 1.83 -12.11
N HIS A 85 -2.71 2.54 -11.04
CA HIS A 85 -1.87 2.80 -9.89
C HIS A 85 -2.60 2.40 -8.62
N VAL A 86 -1.82 2.07 -7.59
CA VAL A 86 -2.30 1.93 -6.22
C VAL A 86 -1.35 2.68 -5.31
N LEU A 87 -1.87 3.67 -4.59
CA LEU A 87 -1.15 4.41 -3.55
C LEU A 87 -1.70 3.99 -2.18
N ALA A 88 -0.84 3.42 -1.35
CA ALA A 88 -1.23 2.89 -0.05
C ALA A 88 -0.72 3.77 1.10
N THR A 89 -1.53 3.89 2.16
CA THR A 89 -1.05 4.33 3.48
C THR A 89 -0.88 3.14 4.40
N THR A 90 0.11 3.19 5.29
CA THR A 90 0.31 2.17 6.32
C THR A 90 0.89 2.79 7.59
N ALA A 91 0.35 2.43 8.75
CA ALA A 91 0.92 2.80 10.04
C ALA A 91 2.03 1.81 10.40
N THR A 92 3.14 2.31 10.93
CA THR A 92 4.34 1.50 11.17
C THR A 92 5.01 1.86 12.49
N GLY A 93 5.53 0.86 13.19
CA GLY A 93 6.53 1.07 14.23
C GLY A 93 7.90 1.30 13.60
N SER A 94 8.71 2.13 14.24
CA SER A 94 10.10 2.38 13.83
C SER A 94 11.04 1.37 14.46
N LEU A 95 11.92 0.83 13.63
CA LEU A 95 13.05 0.00 14.03
C LEU A 95 14.38 0.77 13.94
N HIS A 96 14.37 2.10 13.77
CA HIS A 96 15.59 2.87 13.56
C HIS A 96 15.51 4.25 14.20
N GLU A 97 16.61 4.72 14.81
CA GLU A 97 16.66 5.98 15.58
C GLU A 97 16.15 7.19 14.78
N ASP A 98 16.62 7.31 13.54
CA ASP A 98 16.29 8.45 12.68
C ASP A 98 14.83 8.47 12.20
N TYR A 99 14.11 7.35 12.26
CA TYR A 99 12.75 7.21 11.75
C TYR A 99 11.77 7.48 12.90
N GLN A 100 11.53 8.76 13.20
CA GLN A 100 10.81 9.16 14.41
C GLN A 100 9.27 9.11 14.24
N PRO A 101 8.48 8.86 15.29
CA PRO A 101 7.03 9.02 15.26
C PRO A 101 6.60 10.38 14.68
N GLY A 102 5.66 10.35 13.75
CA GLY A 102 5.20 11.52 12.99
C GLY A 102 5.96 11.77 11.68
N SER A 103 7.06 11.07 11.42
CA SER A 103 7.74 11.05 10.12
C SER A 103 6.97 10.24 9.08
N LEU A 104 7.04 10.68 7.84
CA LEU A 104 6.62 9.90 6.68
C LEU A 104 7.78 9.08 6.12
N VAL A 105 7.49 7.94 5.50
CA VAL A 105 8.51 7.13 4.83
C VAL A 105 7.97 6.61 3.50
N ILE A 106 8.70 6.87 2.41
CA ILE A 106 8.38 6.30 1.10
C ILE A 106 9.09 4.96 0.96
N VAL A 107 8.36 3.89 1.28
CA VAL A 107 8.85 2.50 1.35
C VAL A 107 9.46 2.08 0.01
N ASP A 108 10.62 1.43 0.05
CA ASP A 108 11.34 0.94 -1.13
C ASP A 108 11.57 -0.57 -1.15
N ASP A 109 11.53 -1.21 0.01
CA ASP A 109 11.70 -2.66 0.11
C ASP A 109 10.93 -3.25 1.31
N PHE A 110 10.89 -4.58 1.41
CA PHE A 110 10.24 -5.28 2.50
C PHE A 110 10.95 -6.58 2.91
N ILE A 111 10.71 -6.99 4.15
CA ILE A 111 11.04 -8.33 4.66
C ILE A 111 9.71 -9.00 5.05
N ASP A 112 9.43 -10.16 4.48
CA ASP A 112 8.19 -10.90 4.75
C ASP A 112 8.33 -11.81 5.98
N ARG A 113 7.51 -11.55 7.00
CA ARG A 113 7.33 -12.38 8.19
C ARG A 113 5.87 -12.80 8.38
N THR A 114 5.10 -12.74 7.30
CA THR A 114 3.73 -13.24 7.25
C THR A 114 3.71 -14.73 6.96
N TRP A 115 2.59 -15.38 7.24
CA TRP A 115 2.37 -16.79 6.93
C TRP A 115 0.88 -17.09 6.76
N GLY A 116 0.54 -18.13 5.99
CA GLY A 116 -0.85 -18.54 5.76
C GLY A 116 -1.70 -17.57 4.91
N ARG A 117 -1.22 -16.35 4.65
CA ARG A 117 -1.89 -15.37 3.77
C ARG A 117 -1.83 -15.86 2.33
N LYS A 118 -2.92 -15.68 1.57
CA LYS A 118 -2.93 -15.95 0.13
C LYS A 118 -2.16 -14.84 -0.60
N CYS A 119 -0.92 -15.14 -1.00
CA CYS A 119 0.03 -14.16 -1.52
C CYS A 119 0.22 -14.16 -3.04
N THR A 120 -0.55 -14.96 -3.79
CA THR A 120 -0.55 -14.97 -5.26
C THR A 120 -1.97 -15.14 -5.81
N PHE A 121 -2.22 -14.63 -7.01
CA PHE A 121 -3.43 -14.92 -7.78
C PHE A 121 -3.36 -16.29 -8.48
N TYR A 122 -2.17 -16.84 -8.66
CA TYR A 122 -1.92 -18.08 -9.42
C TYR A 122 -2.00 -19.31 -8.51
N ASP A 123 -3.04 -19.40 -7.69
CA ASP A 123 -3.24 -20.47 -6.70
C ASP A 123 -4.36 -21.46 -7.08
N ARG A 124 -4.75 -21.47 -8.37
CA ARG A 124 -5.80 -22.33 -8.93
C ARG A 124 -7.22 -22.01 -8.44
N THR A 125 -7.44 -20.82 -7.89
CA THR A 125 -8.79 -20.30 -7.62
C THR A 125 -9.62 -20.29 -8.91
N GLU A 126 -10.85 -20.79 -8.86
CA GLU A 126 -11.78 -20.79 -10.00
C GLU A 126 -12.07 -19.35 -10.46
N GLY A 127 -12.02 -19.10 -11.77
CA GLY A 127 -12.11 -17.75 -12.33
C GLY A 127 -10.85 -16.88 -12.15
N GLY A 128 -9.84 -17.36 -11.43
CA GLY A 128 -8.52 -16.74 -11.33
C GLY A 128 -7.61 -17.02 -12.53
N PRO A 129 -6.44 -16.35 -12.62
CA PRO A 129 -5.47 -16.59 -13.68
C PRO A 129 -4.85 -17.99 -13.54
N LYS A 130 -4.46 -18.56 -14.69
CA LYS A 130 -3.85 -19.90 -14.78
C LYS A 130 -2.32 -19.80 -14.88
N GLY A 131 -1.64 -20.89 -14.54
CA GLY A 131 -0.19 -21.02 -14.62
C GLY A 131 0.49 -20.92 -13.26
N VAL A 132 1.82 -20.83 -13.27
CA VAL A 132 2.67 -20.63 -12.10
C VAL A 132 3.43 -19.33 -12.28
N CYS A 133 3.23 -18.35 -11.40
CA CYS A 133 3.89 -17.05 -11.48
C CYS A 133 5.12 -16.99 -10.56
N HIS A 134 6.29 -16.69 -11.14
CA HIS A 134 7.52 -16.41 -10.39
C HIS A 134 7.95 -14.96 -10.64
N LEU A 135 7.32 -14.05 -9.92
CA LEU A 135 7.52 -12.62 -10.12
C LEU A 135 8.84 -12.15 -9.46
N PRO A 136 9.75 -11.47 -10.18
CA PRO A 136 10.88 -10.83 -9.54
C PRO A 136 10.39 -9.67 -8.67
N MET A 137 10.82 -9.62 -7.41
CA MET A 137 10.41 -8.58 -6.45
C MET A 137 11.43 -7.45 -6.29
N SER A 138 12.47 -7.37 -7.12
CA SER A 138 13.37 -6.21 -7.16
C SER A 138 13.21 -5.44 -8.48
N PRO A 139 12.91 -4.13 -8.47
CA PRO A 139 12.39 -3.37 -7.31
C PRO A 139 10.98 -3.83 -6.92
N ALA A 140 10.61 -3.79 -5.64
CA ALA A 140 9.30 -4.28 -5.17
C ALA A 140 8.17 -3.30 -5.47
N PHE A 141 8.50 -2.01 -5.45
CA PHE A 141 7.59 -0.89 -5.62
C PHE A 141 7.88 -0.18 -6.94
N CYS A 142 6.91 0.56 -7.46
CA CYS A 142 7.10 1.34 -8.69
C CYS A 142 7.87 2.63 -8.40
N GLU A 143 9.08 2.74 -8.94
CA GLU A 143 9.95 3.93 -8.76
C GLU A 143 9.31 5.24 -9.25
N VAL A 144 8.49 5.20 -10.30
CA VAL A 144 7.77 6.40 -10.78
C VAL A 144 6.76 6.87 -9.73
N ALA A 145 5.95 5.96 -9.17
CA ALA A 145 4.99 6.29 -8.12
C ALA A 145 5.68 6.70 -6.81
N ARG A 146 6.80 6.05 -6.44
CA ARG A 146 7.62 6.47 -5.29
C ARG A 146 8.20 7.87 -5.48
N SER A 147 8.67 8.20 -6.68
CA SER A 147 9.19 9.52 -7.01
C SER A 147 8.09 10.60 -6.90
N ALA A 148 6.87 10.29 -7.35
CA ALA A 148 5.73 11.19 -7.18
C ALA A 148 5.40 11.46 -5.70
N LEU A 149 5.34 10.43 -4.86
CA LEU A 149 5.16 10.58 -3.41
C LEU A 149 6.30 11.38 -2.77
N SER A 150 7.54 11.11 -3.16
CA SER A 150 8.73 11.81 -2.67
C SER A 150 8.69 13.30 -3.02
N THR A 151 8.31 13.61 -4.25
CA THR A 151 8.18 14.99 -4.74
C THR A 151 7.07 15.73 -4.02
N ALA A 152 5.91 15.08 -3.81
CA ALA A 152 4.81 15.63 -3.03
C ALA A 152 5.21 15.95 -1.58
N ALA A 153 5.89 15.01 -0.90
CA ALA A 153 6.37 15.22 0.47
C ALA A 153 7.37 16.39 0.57
N ARG A 154 8.29 16.52 -0.39
CA ARG A 154 9.23 17.65 -0.47
C ARG A 154 8.52 18.98 -0.65
N ALA A 155 7.56 19.06 -1.57
CA ALA A 155 6.80 20.28 -1.84
C ALA A 155 6.05 20.79 -0.59
N ARG A 156 5.62 19.87 0.28
CA ARG A 156 4.94 20.18 1.55
C ARG A 156 5.90 20.47 2.72
N ASN A 157 7.21 20.31 2.54
CA ASN A 157 8.22 20.38 3.61
C ASN A 157 7.91 19.43 4.79
N TYR A 158 7.32 18.26 4.52
CA TYR A 158 7.11 17.26 5.56
C TYR A 158 8.40 16.50 5.87
N LEU A 159 8.61 16.21 7.16
CA LEU A 159 9.67 15.30 7.59
C LEU A 159 9.41 13.92 6.96
N CYS A 160 10.27 13.53 6.02
CA CYS A 160 10.08 12.35 5.21
C CYS A 160 11.40 11.66 4.88
N HIS A 161 11.43 10.33 5.06
CA HIS A 161 12.49 9.46 4.57
C HIS A 161 12.11 8.90 3.21
N TYR A 162 13.03 8.94 2.24
CA TYR A 162 12.77 8.52 0.85
C TYR A 162 13.19 7.08 0.55
N LYS A 163 13.52 6.31 1.59
CA LYS A 163 13.82 4.88 1.60
C LYS A 163 13.45 4.33 2.96
N GLY A 164 13.15 3.04 3.04
CA GLY A 164 12.83 2.35 4.28
C GLY A 164 12.29 0.94 4.01
N THR A 165 13.09 -0.07 4.34
CA THR A 165 12.69 -1.48 4.34
C THR A 165 11.71 -1.77 5.46
N VAL A 166 10.52 -2.27 5.11
CA VAL A 166 9.48 -2.64 6.09
C VAL A 166 9.44 -4.14 6.38
N VAL A 167 9.55 -4.51 7.65
CA VAL A 167 9.30 -5.88 8.11
C VAL A 167 7.81 -6.06 8.30
N THR A 168 7.16 -6.89 7.48
CA THR A 168 5.73 -7.18 7.62
C THR A 168 5.54 -8.42 8.48
N ILE A 169 5.13 -8.25 9.74
CA ILE A 169 4.81 -9.36 10.65
C ILE A 169 3.36 -9.82 10.47
N GLN A 170 3.07 -11.04 10.90
CA GLN A 170 1.72 -11.60 10.76
C GLN A 170 0.64 -10.85 11.57
N GLY A 171 0.97 -10.41 12.79
CA GLY A 171 -0.02 -9.96 13.77
C GLY A 171 -0.91 -11.09 14.32
N PRO A 172 -1.97 -10.78 15.07
CA PRO A 172 -2.40 -9.42 15.46
C PRO A 172 -1.60 -8.85 16.63
N ARG A 173 -0.79 -9.65 17.33
CA ARG A 173 0.09 -9.15 18.39
C ARG A 173 1.19 -8.26 17.81
N PHE A 174 1.62 -7.27 18.60
CA PHE A 174 2.88 -6.58 18.37
C PHE A 174 4.08 -7.53 18.58
N SER A 175 5.26 -7.07 18.16
CA SER A 175 6.50 -7.81 18.38
C SER A 175 6.84 -7.89 19.86
N SER A 176 7.50 -8.98 20.26
CA SER A 176 8.30 -8.99 21.47
C SER A 176 9.59 -8.19 21.24
N ARG A 177 10.23 -7.73 22.31
CA ARG A 177 11.49 -7.00 22.21
C ARG A 177 12.59 -7.79 21.49
N ALA A 178 12.65 -9.11 21.71
CA ALA A 178 13.61 -9.98 21.03
C ALA A 178 13.38 -9.99 19.50
N GLU A 179 12.12 -10.05 19.06
CA GLU A 179 11.77 -9.94 17.64
C GLU A 179 12.10 -8.55 17.09
N SER A 180 11.80 -7.48 17.84
CA SER A 180 12.14 -6.10 17.44
C SER A 180 13.64 -5.92 17.20
N LEU A 181 14.48 -6.41 18.12
CA LEU A 181 15.93 -6.40 17.97
C LEU A 181 16.42 -7.27 16.80
N MET A 182 15.82 -8.44 16.59
CA MET A 182 16.14 -9.30 15.45
C MET A 182 15.82 -8.60 14.12
N HIS A 183 14.64 -7.96 14.01
CA HIS A 183 14.24 -7.23 12.81
C HIS A 183 15.20 -6.06 12.50
N ARG A 184 15.73 -5.38 13.51
CA ARG A 184 16.79 -4.38 13.36
C ARG A 184 18.07 -4.97 12.79
N GLN A 185 18.51 -6.13 13.30
CA GLN A 185 19.71 -6.81 12.81
C GLN A 185 19.59 -7.27 11.36
N TRP A 186 18.36 -7.54 10.88
CA TRP A 186 18.09 -7.84 9.47
C TRP A 186 18.08 -6.62 8.55
N GLY A 187 18.27 -5.40 9.08
CA GLY A 187 18.21 -4.17 8.30
C GLY A 187 16.80 -3.61 8.10
N GLY A 188 15.82 -4.06 8.91
CA GLY A 188 14.50 -3.46 8.92
C GLY A 188 14.55 -2.02 9.46
N HIS A 189 13.94 -1.09 8.74
CA HIS A 189 13.77 0.30 9.19
C HIS A 189 12.44 0.50 9.89
N LEU A 190 11.42 -0.23 9.44
CA LEU A 190 10.04 -0.15 9.90
C LEU A 190 9.48 -1.54 10.17
N VAL A 191 8.45 -1.62 11.00
CA VAL A 191 7.63 -2.83 11.20
C VAL A 191 6.16 -2.51 10.99
N ASN A 192 5.45 -3.36 10.25
CA ASN A 192 4.00 -3.26 10.07
C ASN A 192 3.36 -4.63 9.91
N MET A 193 2.06 -4.66 9.57
CA MET A 193 1.32 -5.91 9.39
C MET A 193 0.65 -6.05 8.02
N THR A 194 0.79 -5.09 7.11
CA THR A 194 -0.11 -4.95 5.94
C THR A 194 0.57 -4.77 4.59
N THR A 195 1.89 -4.48 4.52
CA THR A 195 2.55 -4.29 3.21
C THR A 195 2.56 -5.57 2.38
N VAL A 196 2.81 -6.72 3.01
CA VAL A 196 2.82 -8.04 2.37
C VAL A 196 1.53 -8.80 2.73
N PRO A 197 0.80 -9.39 1.76
CA PRO A 197 1.13 -9.54 0.34
C PRO A 197 0.58 -8.44 -0.59
N GLU A 198 0.12 -7.29 -0.07
CA GLU A 198 -0.49 -6.22 -0.87
C GLU A 198 0.43 -5.76 -2.03
N VAL A 199 1.71 -5.51 -1.74
CA VAL A 199 2.71 -5.12 -2.75
C VAL A 199 2.97 -6.20 -3.80
N VAL A 200 3.02 -7.47 -3.38
CA VAL A 200 3.25 -8.63 -4.26
C VAL A 200 2.10 -8.77 -5.24
N LEU A 201 0.88 -8.75 -4.72
CA LEU A 201 -0.34 -8.89 -5.51
C LEU A 201 -0.54 -7.70 -6.45
N ALA A 202 -0.24 -6.47 -6.00
CA ALA A 202 -0.31 -5.30 -6.88
C ALA A 202 0.64 -5.44 -8.08
N LYS A 203 1.84 -5.99 -7.84
CA LYS A 203 2.81 -6.26 -8.89
C LYS A 203 2.36 -7.40 -9.82
N GLU A 204 1.83 -8.51 -9.30
CA GLU A 204 1.20 -9.57 -10.12
C GLU A 204 0.00 -9.06 -10.93
N ALA A 205 -0.74 -8.07 -10.41
CA ALA A 205 -1.84 -7.43 -11.13
C ALA A 205 -1.38 -6.51 -12.28
N GLY A 206 -0.07 -6.23 -12.39
CA GLY A 206 0.48 -5.26 -13.34
C GLY A 206 0.19 -3.81 -12.97
N LEU A 207 -0.09 -3.54 -11.69
CA LEU A 207 -0.40 -2.20 -11.18
C LEU A 207 0.87 -1.49 -10.71
N SER A 208 0.91 -0.17 -10.92
CA SER A 208 1.95 0.68 -10.35
C SER A 208 1.68 0.91 -8.85
N TYR A 209 2.37 0.19 -7.97
CA TYR A 209 2.18 0.27 -6.53
C TYR A 209 3.25 1.09 -5.82
N ALA A 210 2.84 1.99 -4.92
CA ALA A 210 3.73 2.65 -3.96
C ALA A 210 3.02 2.87 -2.62
N ALA A 211 3.79 2.97 -1.54
CA ALA A 211 3.24 3.17 -0.20
C ALA A 211 3.95 4.32 0.52
N VAL A 212 3.16 5.12 1.24
CA VAL A 212 3.64 6.06 2.25
C VAL A 212 3.35 5.46 3.63
N ALA A 213 4.40 5.19 4.38
CA ALA A 213 4.32 4.76 5.76
C ALA A 213 4.29 5.98 6.70
N LEU A 214 3.49 5.89 7.74
CA LEU A 214 3.45 6.84 8.85
C LEU A 214 4.03 6.16 10.09
N VAL A 215 5.13 6.69 10.60
CA VAL A 215 5.72 6.18 11.84
C VAL A 215 4.87 6.61 13.03
N THR A 216 4.41 5.67 13.84
CA THR A 216 3.53 5.94 15.00
C THR A 216 4.21 5.75 16.35
N ASP A 217 5.25 4.93 16.40
CA ASP A 217 5.91 4.46 17.62
C ASP A 217 7.31 3.91 17.29
N TYR A 218 8.08 3.51 18.30
CA TYR A 218 9.38 2.84 18.14
C TYR A 218 9.29 1.32 18.39
N ASP A 219 8.14 0.71 18.11
CA ASP A 219 7.85 -0.69 18.41
C ASP A 219 8.13 -1.00 19.91
N CYS A 220 9.15 -1.81 20.21
CA CYS A 220 9.50 -2.17 21.59
C CYS A 220 11.00 -2.43 21.81
N TRP A 221 11.88 -1.91 20.94
CA TRP A 221 13.33 -2.15 21.07
C TRP A 221 14.03 -1.16 22.02
N ARG A 222 13.41 -0.02 22.36
CA ARG A 222 13.93 0.95 23.33
C ARG A 222 13.63 0.51 24.76
N ASP A 223 14.66 0.53 25.61
CA ASP A 223 14.51 0.14 27.03
C ASP A 223 13.84 1.21 27.90
N ASN A 224 13.95 2.48 27.53
CA ASN A 224 13.52 3.64 28.33
C ASN A 224 12.27 4.35 27.77
N GLU A 225 11.58 3.76 26.80
CA GLU A 225 10.33 4.29 26.26
C GLU A 225 9.18 3.33 26.47
N LYS A 226 7.97 3.87 26.49
CA LYS A 226 6.74 3.09 26.61
C LYS A 226 6.59 2.20 25.36
N SER A 227 6.46 0.90 25.55
CA SER A 227 6.17 -0.05 24.47
C SER A 227 4.90 0.33 23.71
N VAL A 228 4.86 0.03 22.41
CA VAL A 228 3.70 0.28 21.56
C VAL A 228 2.41 -0.31 22.16
N CYS A 229 1.35 0.49 22.14
CA CYS A 229 -0.01 0.06 22.43
C CYS A 229 -1.01 0.75 21.52
N VAL A 230 -2.23 0.20 21.42
CA VAL A 230 -3.24 0.65 20.44
C VAL A 230 -3.58 2.13 20.61
N SER A 231 -3.67 2.65 21.84
CA SER A 231 -3.98 4.07 22.07
C SER A 231 -2.94 5.00 21.47
N ASP A 232 -1.65 4.66 21.63
CA ASP A 232 -0.54 5.50 21.17
C ASP A 232 -0.49 5.51 19.64
N VAL A 233 -0.74 4.35 19.01
CA VAL A 233 -0.86 4.23 17.55
C VAL A 233 -2.02 5.08 17.03
N LEU A 234 -3.21 4.98 17.63
CA LEU A 234 -4.39 5.74 17.20
C LEU A 234 -4.18 7.24 17.37
N GLU A 235 -3.56 7.68 18.46
CA GLU A 235 -3.27 9.09 18.70
C GLU A 235 -2.24 9.63 17.70
N ALA A 236 -1.12 8.94 17.51
CA ALA A 236 -0.10 9.33 16.54
C ALA A 236 -0.66 9.33 15.11
N PHE A 237 -1.49 8.34 14.78
CA PHE A 237 -2.16 8.26 13.49
C PHE A 237 -3.12 9.42 13.30
N ALA A 238 -4.03 9.70 14.23
CA ALA A 238 -4.97 10.81 14.14
C ALA A 238 -4.27 12.17 13.94
N LYS A 239 -3.12 12.39 14.61
CA LYS A 239 -2.34 13.62 14.48
C LYS A 239 -1.65 13.78 13.13
N ASN A 240 -1.31 12.68 12.45
CA ASN A 240 -0.41 12.71 11.29
C ASN A 240 -1.00 12.13 10.00
N VAL A 241 -2.18 11.50 10.04
CA VAL A 241 -2.81 10.88 8.86
C VAL A 241 -3.04 11.89 7.73
N LYS A 242 -3.36 13.14 8.08
CA LYS A 242 -3.51 14.23 7.10
C LYS A 242 -2.25 14.44 6.26
N LYS A 243 -1.05 14.34 6.86
CA LYS A 243 0.21 14.47 6.11
C LYS A 243 0.34 13.41 5.02
N ALA A 244 -0.03 12.15 5.34
CA ALA A 244 0.00 11.06 4.38
C ALA A 244 -1.05 11.23 3.27
N ALA A 245 -2.26 11.68 3.63
CA ALA A 245 -3.33 11.97 2.67
C ALA A 245 -2.92 13.13 1.73
N ASP A 246 -2.37 14.22 2.27
CA ASP A 246 -1.84 15.36 1.53
C ASP A 246 -0.79 14.93 0.49
N VAL A 247 0.14 14.05 0.88
CA VAL A 247 1.17 13.50 -0.02
C VAL A 247 0.54 12.65 -1.12
N ILE A 248 -0.46 11.83 -0.81
CA ILE A 248 -1.16 11.03 -1.82
C ILE A 248 -1.88 11.93 -2.82
N VAL A 249 -2.60 12.95 -2.35
CA VAL A 249 -3.36 13.89 -3.19
C VAL A 249 -2.45 14.65 -4.15
N ASP A 250 -1.28 15.09 -3.69
CA ASP A 250 -0.32 15.78 -4.55
C ASP A 250 0.40 14.82 -5.49
N ALA A 251 0.71 13.59 -5.05
CA ALA A 251 1.28 12.56 -5.91
C ALA A 251 0.32 12.15 -7.04
N ILE A 252 -1.00 12.13 -6.79
CA ILE A 252 -2.04 11.90 -7.80
C ILE A 252 -1.93 12.94 -8.92
N GLN A 253 -1.76 14.22 -8.59
CA GLN A 253 -1.61 15.28 -9.57
C GLN A 253 -0.29 15.17 -10.34
N ILE A 254 0.82 14.85 -9.65
CA ILE A 254 2.13 14.66 -10.28
C ILE A 254 2.08 13.51 -11.29
N LEU A 255 1.46 12.39 -10.93
CA LEU A 255 1.28 11.26 -11.85
C LEU A 255 0.39 11.63 -13.03
N ALA A 256 -0.71 12.35 -12.80
CA ALA A 256 -1.65 12.76 -13.84
C ALA A 256 -1.12 13.86 -14.78
N ALA A 257 -0.05 14.56 -14.41
CA ALA A 257 0.55 15.60 -15.23
C ALA A 257 1.26 15.05 -16.47
N SER A 258 1.71 13.78 -16.44
CA SER A 258 2.24 13.10 -17.62
C SER A 258 1.12 12.58 -18.51
N THR A 259 1.26 12.74 -19.83
CA THR A 259 0.35 12.15 -20.83
C THR A 259 0.80 10.76 -21.27
N GLU A 260 2.03 10.37 -20.95
CA GLU A 260 2.62 9.09 -21.31
C GLU A 260 3.06 8.31 -20.07
N HIS A 261 2.80 7.01 -20.08
CA HIS A 261 3.11 6.10 -18.96
C HIS A 261 3.72 4.78 -19.47
N PRO A 262 4.88 4.80 -20.16
CA PRO A 262 5.48 3.61 -20.76
C PRO A 262 5.78 2.51 -19.72
N TYR A 263 6.08 2.89 -18.48
CA TYR A 263 6.31 1.94 -17.38
C TYR A 263 5.08 1.05 -17.07
N LEU A 264 3.85 1.51 -17.35
CA LEU A 264 2.65 0.67 -17.18
C LEU A 264 2.60 -0.47 -18.20
N ALA A 265 3.15 -0.28 -19.40
CA ALA A 265 3.30 -1.37 -20.37
C ALA A 265 4.38 -2.36 -19.90
N ALA A 266 5.51 -1.83 -19.41
CA ALA A 266 6.60 -2.66 -18.86
C ALA A 266 6.15 -3.51 -17.66
N HIS A 267 5.27 -2.99 -16.78
CA HIS A 267 4.68 -3.80 -15.71
C HIS A 267 3.91 -5.02 -16.24
N LYS A 268 3.15 -4.85 -17.32
CA LYS A 268 2.36 -5.94 -17.91
C LYS A 268 3.27 -6.97 -18.58
N GLU A 269 4.28 -6.52 -19.30
CA GLU A 269 5.29 -7.39 -19.91
C GLU A 269 6.03 -8.20 -18.86
N LEU A 270 6.43 -7.56 -17.75
CA LEU A 270 7.06 -8.23 -16.62
C LEU A 270 6.19 -9.37 -16.08
N VAL A 271 4.90 -9.10 -15.83
CA VAL A 271 3.95 -10.12 -15.36
C VAL A 271 3.83 -11.25 -16.37
N THR A 272 3.66 -10.94 -17.66
CA THR A 272 3.54 -11.98 -18.70
C THR A 272 4.80 -12.86 -18.77
N SER A 273 5.98 -12.27 -18.66
CA SER A 273 7.25 -13.01 -18.67
C SER A 273 7.47 -13.89 -17.42
N ALA A 274 6.79 -13.59 -16.31
CA ALA A 274 6.90 -14.30 -15.06
C ALA A 274 5.99 -15.55 -14.95
N ILE A 275 5.09 -15.78 -15.91
CA ILE A 275 4.12 -16.87 -15.87
C ILE A 275 4.65 -18.08 -16.64
N MET A 276 4.78 -19.21 -15.96
CA MET A 276 4.97 -20.52 -16.57
C MET A 276 3.62 -21.18 -16.80
N LEU A 277 3.21 -21.29 -18.07
CA LEU A 277 2.11 -22.15 -18.51
C LEU A 277 2.72 -23.39 -19.15
N LYS A 278 2.37 -24.57 -18.64
CA LYS A 278 2.56 -25.82 -19.39
C LYS A 278 1.25 -26.10 -20.12
N GLU A 279 1.33 -26.17 -21.46
CA GLU A 279 0.24 -26.66 -22.32
C GLU A 279 -0.16 -28.09 -21.95
#